data_AF-A0A7C3F4Y1-F1
#
_entry.id   AF-A0A7C3F4Y1-F1
#
_cell.length_a   1.000
_cell.length_b   1.000
_cell.length_c   1.000
_cell.angle_alpha   90.00
_cell.angle_beta   90.00
_cell.angle_gamma   90.00
#
_symmetry.space_group_name_H-M   'P 1'
#
loop_
_entity.id
_entity.type
_entity.pdbx_description
1 polymer ?
#
loop_
_entity_poly.entity_id
_entity_poly.type
_entity_poly.pdbx_seq_one_letter_code
_entity_poly.pdbx_strand_id
1 'polypeptide(L)'
;RRRWGWFALFAILIMATKEDMPLLVGMMGLYALVWERQQKAGLITMAVGALWFVLAVFAIIPHYTLGGQSQYLDRYADVLGPAGLTLASLPSLIVAMIRTLLGRETVRYMAGLLWPMAFTPIAGWPTLLIATPSIALNLLSNNPTQHVLGRHYVAPIAPVVIVAAVMGTAWLGRWIEARTPWSRRRWTGILAALVLVCSLAAQWRDGFTPLARDYTPPEYTAHHRLLSRFLAQIPPDASVSTQQNLNPHLSQRERITIIPYDISGEYLLLDVTTYPGYNYRNIHAWLKENVAGRPGYGIIDAADGYILLRRGAEPKPLPDAFFDFARVPEAEPEYPAVVDFGDAIRFLGFDILPRRYGEPFYALYFQALRPLDRDYAITLYLADERYQLRGATEIPQMTLVWYPTSLWKPGERIRVIADTFTWWSGELSEFSVGLGILDGTDVWDVGIRLRPQIRESRLAPRLLGDGTILHLMRFCQGKRRPMPMPEYRDQLPERAENEVGARVGDLVELLGYRVETPKVRPGETVRVILYWRAVKNSPPAHTVFVHLIDEQGVLRGQQDNPPVFGTQPLPLWSAGDEVRDPYAFPVAVDAPPGRYALAVGLYDPATGARLPVTGPDGAPWGDHILIKNAVRVR
;
A
#
# COMPACT_ATOMS: atom_id res chain seq x y z
N ARG A 1 23.60 46.35 -10.51
CA ARG A 1 22.54 47.31 -10.09
C ARG A 1 21.51 46.55 -9.27
N ARG A 2 21.13 47.04 -8.08
CA ARG A 2 20.09 46.41 -7.26
C ARG A 2 18.71 46.63 -7.90
N ARG A 3 17.90 45.58 -7.97
CA ARG A 3 16.59 45.57 -8.66
C ARG A 3 15.44 45.49 -7.65
N TRP A 4 15.35 46.47 -6.76
CA TRP A 4 14.38 46.45 -5.65
C TRP A 4 12.92 46.44 -6.09
N GLY A 5 12.58 47.08 -7.21
CA GLY A 5 11.21 47.02 -7.76
C GLY A 5 10.80 45.60 -8.13
N TRP A 6 11.69 44.84 -8.78
CA TRP A 6 11.45 43.42 -9.09
C TRP A 6 11.37 42.56 -7.84
N PHE A 7 12.24 42.80 -6.86
CA PHE A 7 12.18 42.11 -5.57
C PHE A 7 10.84 42.32 -4.87
N ALA A 8 10.36 43.57 -4.79
CA ALA A 8 9.09 43.90 -4.18
C ALA A 8 7.92 43.25 -4.92
N LEU A 9 7.92 43.29 -6.26
CA LEU A 9 6.91 42.62 -7.07
C LEU A 9 6.84 41.12 -6.76
N PHE A 10 7.97 40.41 -6.78
CA PHE A 10 7.98 38.97 -6.49
C PHE A 10 7.63 38.64 -5.04
N ALA A 11 8.02 39.49 -4.08
CA ALA A 11 7.62 39.32 -2.69
C ALA A 11 6.09 39.43 -2.54
N ILE A 12 5.45 40.40 -3.20
CA ILE A 12 3.99 40.54 -3.23
C ILE A 12 3.34 39.31 -3.89
N LEU A 13 3.86 38.87 -5.03
CA LEU A 13 3.34 37.69 -5.73
C LEU A 13 3.44 36.43 -4.85
N ILE A 14 4.56 36.22 -4.15
CA ILE A 14 4.71 35.09 -3.20
C ILE A 14 3.66 35.17 -2.09
N MET A 15 3.51 36.34 -1.47
CA MET A 15 2.55 36.56 -0.38
C MET A 15 1.08 36.39 -0.81
N ALA A 16 0.77 36.56 -2.09
CA ALA A 16 -0.57 36.36 -2.63
C ALA A 16 -0.93 34.89 -2.86
N THR A 17 0.02 33.95 -2.77
CA THR A 17 -0.22 32.53 -3.11
C THR A 17 -0.79 31.69 -1.96
N LYS A 18 -0.35 31.94 -0.72
CA LYS A 18 -0.75 31.15 0.45
C LYS A 18 -0.45 31.90 1.75
N GLU A 19 -1.25 31.66 2.79
CA GLU A 19 -1.26 32.41 4.05
C GLU A 19 0.05 32.35 4.86
N ASP A 20 0.86 31.30 4.72
CA ASP A 20 2.15 31.13 5.42
C ASP A 20 3.36 31.68 4.65
N MET A 21 3.21 31.94 3.34
CA MET A 21 4.26 32.51 2.49
C MET A 21 4.81 33.88 2.94
N PRO A 22 4.01 34.80 3.53
CA PRO A 22 4.57 35.99 4.17
C PRO A 22 5.67 35.74 5.21
N LEU A 23 5.66 34.60 5.93
CA LEU A 23 6.74 34.28 6.87
C LEU A 23 8.05 33.98 6.15
N LEU A 24 7.98 33.30 5.00
CA LEU A 24 9.12 33.04 4.13
C LEU A 24 9.69 34.36 3.58
N VAL A 25 8.83 35.28 3.12
CA VAL A 25 9.23 36.63 2.70
C VAL A 25 9.85 37.42 3.85
N GLY A 26 9.32 37.30 5.07
CA GLY A 26 9.93 37.87 6.26
C GLY A 26 11.37 37.38 6.48
N MET A 27 11.61 36.08 6.31
CA MET A 27 12.97 35.52 6.38
C MET A 27 13.88 35.94 5.23
N MET A 28 13.34 36.20 4.03
CA MET A 28 14.12 36.86 2.96
C MET A 28 14.54 38.29 3.37
N GLY A 29 13.67 39.01 4.09
CA GLY A 29 14.00 40.29 4.70
C GLY A 29 15.11 40.18 5.74
N LEU A 30 15.06 39.18 6.61
CA LEU A 30 16.13 38.89 7.58
C LEU A 30 17.45 38.54 6.89
N TYR A 31 17.41 37.74 5.83
CA TYR A 31 18.57 37.44 5.00
C TYR A 31 19.20 38.71 4.43
N ALA A 32 18.37 39.59 3.86
CA ALA A 32 18.81 40.87 3.31
C ALA A 32 19.41 41.79 4.39
N LEU A 33 18.84 41.80 5.59
CA LEU A 33 19.30 42.58 6.73
C LEU A 33 20.69 42.14 7.21
N VAL A 34 20.86 40.84 7.47
CA VAL A 34 22.04 40.29 8.15
C VAL A 34 23.19 39.99 7.18
N TRP A 35 22.91 39.32 6.06
CA TRP A 35 23.96 38.86 5.13
C TRP A 35 24.23 39.85 4.00
N GLU A 36 23.19 40.45 3.42
CA GLU A 36 23.37 41.48 2.37
C GLU A 36 23.61 42.89 2.94
N ARG A 37 23.50 43.05 4.26
CA ARG A 37 23.66 44.31 5.00
C ARG A 37 22.74 45.42 4.49
N GLN A 38 21.53 45.07 4.07
CA GLN A 38 20.50 45.97 3.54
C GLN A 38 19.49 46.33 4.62
N GLN A 39 19.87 47.25 5.52
CA GLN A 39 19.07 47.63 6.68
C GLN A 39 17.63 48.01 6.33
N LYS A 40 17.45 49.05 5.50
CA LYS A 40 16.12 49.56 5.14
C LYS A 40 15.26 48.50 4.43
N ALA A 41 15.81 47.87 3.38
CA ALA A 41 15.06 46.90 2.60
C ALA A 41 14.72 45.65 3.40
N GLY A 42 15.65 45.15 4.23
CA GLY A 42 15.44 44.00 5.09
C GLY A 42 14.34 44.24 6.12
N LEU A 43 14.42 45.36 6.86
CA LEU A 43 13.41 45.73 7.87
C LEU A 43 12.03 45.95 7.25
N ILE A 44 11.94 46.65 6.11
CA ILE A 44 10.66 46.85 5.41
C ILE A 44 10.07 45.50 5.00
N THR A 45 10.88 44.61 4.42
CA THR A 45 10.40 43.30 3.96
C THR A 45 9.93 42.43 5.14
N MET A 46 10.67 42.44 6.25
CA MET A 46 10.25 41.76 7.48
C MET A 46 8.92 42.28 8.01
N ALA A 47 8.78 43.61 8.11
CA ALA A 47 7.57 44.23 8.62
C ALA A 47 6.35 43.95 7.72
N VAL A 48 6.52 44.06 6.40
CA VAL A 48 5.45 43.77 5.43
C VAL A 48 5.05 42.30 5.48
N GLY A 49 6.01 41.38 5.52
CA GLY A 49 5.74 39.95 5.65
C GLY A 49 4.98 39.63 6.95
N ALA A 50 5.47 40.14 8.10
CA ALA A 50 4.81 39.92 9.38
C ALA A 50 3.38 40.50 9.42
N LEU A 51 3.19 41.73 8.91
CA LEU A 51 1.88 42.37 8.85
C LEU A 51 0.91 41.58 7.96
N TRP A 52 1.35 41.15 6.78
CA TRP A 52 0.50 40.37 5.88
C TRP A 52 0.13 39.00 6.46
N PHE A 53 1.06 38.31 7.11
CA PHE A 53 0.76 37.06 7.82
C PHE A 53 -0.33 37.27 8.89
N VAL A 54 -0.18 38.31 9.71
CA VAL A 54 -1.17 38.62 10.76
C VAL A 54 -2.53 38.92 10.16
N LEU A 55 -2.59 39.76 9.12
CA LEU A 55 -3.84 40.09 8.45
C LEU A 55 -4.49 38.86 7.80
N ALA A 56 -3.71 38.04 7.08
CA ALA A 56 -4.22 36.85 6.42
C ALA A 56 -4.81 35.84 7.41
N VAL A 57 -4.05 35.49 8.46
CA VAL A 57 -4.42 34.41 9.39
C VAL A 57 -5.45 34.85 10.44
N PHE A 58 -5.40 36.10 10.91
CA PHE A 58 -6.21 36.55 12.04
C PHE A 58 -7.34 37.51 11.68
N ALA A 59 -7.38 38.05 10.46
CA ALA A 59 -8.47 38.93 10.03
C ALA A 59 -9.20 38.37 8.79
N ILE A 60 -8.46 38.09 7.71
CA ILE A 60 -9.06 37.70 6.43
C ILE A 60 -9.67 36.30 6.52
N ILE A 61 -8.91 35.27 6.89
CA ILE A 61 -9.43 33.90 6.97
C ILE A 61 -10.60 33.79 7.96
N PRO A 62 -10.49 34.26 9.22
CA PRO A 62 -11.59 34.24 10.18
C PRO A 62 -12.88 34.92 9.70
N HIS A 63 -12.78 35.95 8.88
CA HIS A 63 -13.95 36.66 8.33
C HIS A 63 -14.77 35.78 7.37
N TYR A 64 -14.11 34.84 6.68
CA TYR A 64 -14.76 33.97 5.69
C TYR A 64 -14.99 32.53 6.20
N THR A 65 -14.49 32.16 7.38
CA THR A 65 -14.74 30.85 7.97
C THR A 65 -15.94 30.88 8.92
N LEU A 66 -16.80 29.86 8.83
CA LEU A 66 -18.00 29.75 9.68
C LEU A 66 -17.68 29.70 11.18
N GLY A 67 -16.49 29.22 11.57
CA GLY A 67 -16.05 29.13 12.96
C GLY A 67 -15.34 30.37 13.50
N GLY A 68 -15.17 31.44 12.70
CA GLY A 68 -14.51 32.68 13.13
C GLY A 68 -13.03 32.52 13.51
N GLN A 69 -12.40 31.41 13.11
CA GLN A 69 -10.97 31.14 13.28
C GLN A 69 -10.38 30.47 12.04
N SER A 70 -9.05 30.52 11.92
CA SER A 70 -8.34 29.82 10.87
C SER A 70 -8.23 28.33 11.18
N GLN A 71 -8.87 27.49 10.35
CA GLN A 71 -8.80 26.01 10.41
C GLN A 71 -7.36 25.46 10.33
N TYR A 72 -6.40 26.26 9.88
CA TYR A 72 -5.00 25.85 9.82
C TYR A 72 -4.32 25.83 11.19
N LEU A 73 -4.83 26.58 12.17
CA LEU A 73 -4.29 26.60 13.53
C LEU A 73 -4.57 25.29 14.29
N ASP A 74 -5.66 24.58 13.95
CA ASP A 74 -6.01 23.28 14.53
C ASP A 74 -4.91 22.22 14.34
N ARG A 75 -4.11 22.39 13.28
CA ARG A 75 -2.97 21.53 12.99
C ARG A 75 -1.83 21.65 14.00
N TYR A 76 -1.87 22.65 14.85
CA TYR A 76 -0.85 22.98 15.84
C TYR A 76 -1.43 23.03 17.25
N ALA A 77 -2.65 22.50 17.46
CA ALA A 77 -3.32 22.50 18.76
C ALA A 77 -2.46 21.91 19.88
N ASP A 78 -1.67 20.87 19.58
CA ASP A 78 -0.75 20.22 20.53
C ASP A 78 0.35 21.15 21.05
N VAL A 79 0.69 22.19 20.28
CA VAL A 79 1.77 23.14 20.58
C VAL A 79 1.23 24.50 21.06
N LEU A 80 0.13 24.95 20.46
CA LEU A 80 -0.49 26.26 20.72
C LEU A 80 -1.51 26.21 21.88
N GLY A 81 -2.04 25.02 22.19
CA GLY A 81 -3.13 24.86 23.14
C GLY A 81 -4.47 25.42 22.62
N PRO A 82 -5.54 25.35 23.44
CA PRO A 82 -6.90 25.69 23.02
C PRO A 82 -7.10 27.18 22.71
N ALA A 83 -6.20 28.06 23.17
CA ALA A 83 -6.24 29.50 22.91
C ALA A 83 -5.60 29.89 21.56
N GLY A 84 -4.98 28.95 20.83
CA GLY A 84 -4.31 29.22 19.56
C GLY A 84 -3.02 30.05 19.70
N LEU A 85 -2.57 30.64 18.59
CA LEU A 85 -1.33 31.42 18.55
C LEU A 85 -1.51 32.78 19.25
N THR A 86 -0.95 32.90 20.45
CA THR A 86 -0.90 34.12 21.26
C THR A 86 0.54 34.44 21.69
N LEU A 87 0.80 35.65 22.20
CA LEU A 87 2.11 35.98 22.80
C LEU A 87 2.50 34.99 23.91
N ALA A 88 1.52 34.48 24.66
CA ALA A 88 1.73 33.49 25.71
C ALA A 88 2.13 32.10 25.20
N SER A 89 1.83 31.78 23.93
CA SER A 89 2.20 30.51 23.28
C SER A 89 3.62 30.50 22.69
N LEU A 90 4.31 31.66 22.64
CA LEU A 90 5.65 31.74 22.05
C LEU A 90 6.70 30.87 22.78
N PRO A 91 6.74 30.77 24.13
CA PRO A 91 7.69 29.90 24.81
C PRO A 91 7.45 28.41 24.50
N SER A 92 6.20 27.95 24.49
CA SER A 92 5.88 26.55 24.16
C SER A 92 6.23 26.22 22.72
N LEU A 93 6.01 27.16 21.78
CA LEU A 93 6.43 27.04 20.39
C LEU A 93 7.95 26.87 20.27
N ILE A 94 8.74 27.67 20.98
CA ILE A 94 10.21 27.58 20.97
C ILE A 94 10.67 26.23 21.51
N VAL A 95 10.12 25.80 22.66
CA VAL A 95 10.46 24.50 23.27
C VAL A 95 10.09 23.34 22.34
N ALA A 96 8.91 23.38 21.73
CA ALA A 96 8.48 22.38 20.76
C ALA A 96 9.44 22.34 19.56
N MET A 97 9.83 23.50 19.03
CA MET A 97 10.79 23.59 17.92
C MET A 97 12.13 22.94 18.27
N ILE A 98 12.68 23.21 19.45
CA ILE A 98 13.95 22.62 19.92
C ILE A 98 13.81 21.09 20.07
N ARG A 99 12.73 20.62 20.70
CA ARG A 99 12.46 19.19 20.88
C ARG A 99 12.36 18.47 19.54
N THR A 100 11.64 19.08 18.60
CA THR A 100 11.44 18.52 17.26
C THR A 100 12.75 18.48 16.48
N LEU A 101 13.62 19.49 16.57
CA LEU A 101 14.93 19.50 15.90
C LEU A 101 15.84 18.32 16.27
N LEU A 102 15.69 17.75 17.48
CA LEU A 102 16.44 16.60 17.96
C LEU A 102 15.75 15.24 17.70
N GLY A 103 14.56 15.26 17.08
CA GLY A 103 13.80 14.05 16.79
C GLY A 103 14.37 13.25 15.62
N ARG A 104 14.28 11.91 15.71
CA ARG A 104 14.64 10.98 14.60
C ARG A 104 13.90 11.31 13.31
N GLU A 105 12.63 11.72 13.42
CA GLU A 105 11.80 12.09 12.28
C GLU A 105 12.32 13.34 11.56
N THR A 106 12.77 14.34 12.29
CA THR A 106 13.37 15.55 11.70
C THR A 106 14.65 15.23 10.96
N VAL A 107 15.52 14.38 11.54
CA VAL A 107 16.74 13.94 10.86
C VAL A 107 16.41 13.23 9.55
N ARG A 108 15.43 12.33 9.56
CA ARG A 108 14.96 11.60 8.36
C ARG A 108 14.37 12.54 7.31
N TYR A 109 13.53 13.49 7.73
CA TYR A 109 12.92 14.50 6.88
C TYR A 109 13.98 15.43 6.25
N MET A 110 14.94 15.91 7.05
CA MET A 110 16.04 16.75 6.56
C MET A 110 17.01 16.00 5.66
N ALA A 111 17.36 14.76 6.00
CA ALA A 111 18.16 13.92 5.12
C ALA A 111 17.47 13.73 3.76
N GLY A 112 16.18 13.41 3.78
CA GLY A 112 15.36 13.25 2.59
C GLY A 112 15.21 14.53 1.74
N LEU A 113 15.19 15.71 2.38
CA LEU A 113 15.14 17.01 1.69
C LEU A 113 16.48 17.39 1.05
N LEU A 114 17.60 17.10 1.72
CA LEU A 114 18.92 17.62 1.35
C LEU A 114 19.76 16.68 0.50
N TRP A 115 19.54 15.37 0.58
CA TRP A 115 20.30 14.39 -0.19
C TRP A 115 20.18 14.54 -1.72
N PRO A 116 19.03 14.96 -2.33
CA PRO A 116 18.98 15.16 -3.78
C PRO A 116 19.93 16.26 -4.25
N MET A 117 20.26 17.19 -3.34
CA MET A 117 21.22 18.27 -3.55
C MET A 117 22.62 17.93 -3.00
N ALA A 118 22.93 16.64 -2.84
CA ALA A 118 24.20 16.14 -2.32
C ALA A 118 24.63 16.79 -0.98
N PHE A 119 23.66 17.18 -0.14
CA PHE A 119 23.87 17.90 1.12
C PHE A 119 24.61 19.24 1.01
N THR A 120 24.87 19.74 -0.21
CA THR A 120 25.48 21.06 -0.43
C THR A 120 24.70 22.23 0.18
N PRO A 121 23.34 22.20 0.36
CA PRO A 121 22.64 23.27 1.05
C PRO A 121 23.10 23.53 2.49
N ILE A 122 23.70 22.53 3.17
CA ILE A 122 24.25 22.71 4.53
C ILE A 122 25.37 23.76 4.53
N ALA A 123 26.23 23.75 3.51
CA ALA A 123 27.26 24.78 3.35
C ALA A 123 26.66 26.16 2.97
N GLY A 124 25.47 26.17 2.37
CA GLY A 124 24.68 27.35 2.04
C GLY A 124 23.72 27.78 3.15
N TRP A 125 23.98 27.40 4.41
CA TRP A 125 23.05 27.54 5.54
C TRP A 125 22.39 28.92 5.70
N PRO A 126 23.02 30.08 5.41
CA PRO A 126 22.32 31.37 5.53
C PRO A 126 21.08 31.44 4.64
N THR A 127 21.17 30.87 3.45
CA THR A 127 20.06 30.81 2.50
C THR A 127 19.04 29.77 2.94
N LEU A 128 19.50 28.64 3.48
CA LEU A 128 18.63 27.58 3.97
C LEU A 128 17.71 28.06 5.10
N LEU A 129 18.17 29.00 5.93
CA LEU A 129 17.36 29.61 7.00
C LEU A 129 16.10 30.32 6.49
N ILE A 130 16.04 30.70 5.20
CA ILE A 130 14.83 31.30 4.62
C ILE A 130 13.66 30.29 4.65
N ALA A 131 13.94 28.99 4.54
CA ALA A 131 12.93 27.94 4.56
C ALA A 131 12.48 27.54 5.97
N THR A 132 13.12 28.05 7.02
CA THR A 132 12.85 27.64 8.41
C THR A 132 11.37 27.72 8.81
N PRO A 133 10.60 28.78 8.46
CA PRO A 133 9.18 28.83 8.81
C PRO A 133 8.40 27.67 8.20
N SER A 134 8.58 27.37 6.92
CA SER A 134 7.89 26.26 6.25
C SER A 134 8.34 24.88 6.76
N ILE A 135 9.62 24.72 7.08
CA ILE A 135 10.15 23.49 7.70
C ILE A 135 9.53 23.31 9.10
N ALA A 136 9.48 24.36 9.91
CA ALA A 136 8.91 24.32 11.25
C ALA A 136 7.39 24.03 11.20
N LEU A 137 6.66 24.67 10.29
CA LEU A 137 5.23 24.40 10.08
C LEU A 137 4.97 22.95 9.69
N ASN A 138 5.83 22.34 8.89
CA ASN A 138 5.67 20.92 8.54
C ASN A 138 5.97 19.99 9.72
N LEU A 139 7.05 20.26 10.46
CA LEU A 139 7.52 19.41 11.55
C LEU A 139 6.77 19.58 12.87
N LEU A 140 6.09 20.71 13.09
CA LEU A 140 5.28 20.96 14.29
C LEU A 140 3.81 20.56 14.13
N SER A 141 3.39 20.21 12.92
CA SER A 141 2.00 19.88 12.67
C SER A 141 1.63 18.53 13.30
N ASN A 142 0.43 18.41 13.86
CA ASN A 142 -0.16 17.12 14.23
C ASN A 142 -0.68 16.32 13.01
N ASN A 143 -0.64 16.90 11.80
CA ASN A 143 -1.06 16.24 10.57
C ASN A 143 0.10 15.40 10.00
N PRO A 144 -0.01 14.05 9.98
CA PRO A 144 1.05 13.17 9.49
C PRO A 144 1.49 13.46 8.06
N THR A 145 0.60 13.99 7.22
CA THR A 145 0.90 14.26 5.80
C THR A 145 1.90 15.40 5.59
N GLN A 146 2.09 16.28 6.57
CA GLN A 146 3.08 17.36 6.51
C GLN A 146 4.51 16.88 6.82
N HIS A 147 4.67 15.72 7.46
CA HIS A 147 5.97 15.11 7.79
C HIS A 147 6.53 14.21 6.69
N VAL A 148 5.73 13.92 5.66
CA VAL A 148 6.07 12.97 4.60
C VAL A 148 6.54 13.69 3.35
N LEU A 149 7.77 13.40 2.93
CA LEU A 149 8.31 13.83 1.64
C LEU A 149 7.53 13.18 0.50
N GLY A 150 7.27 13.94 -0.58
CA GLY A 150 6.42 13.49 -1.70
C GLY A 150 4.98 13.98 -1.63
N ARG A 151 4.63 14.77 -0.61
CA ARG A 151 3.41 15.59 -0.58
C ARG A 151 3.72 17.04 -0.99
N HIS A 152 2.68 17.80 -1.33
CA HIS A 152 2.80 19.17 -1.84
C HIS A 152 3.36 20.18 -0.81
N TYR A 153 3.42 19.83 0.48
CA TYR A 153 3.91 20.71 1.55
C TYR A 153 5.39 21.08 1.45
N VAL A 154 6.18 20.33 0.66
CA VAL A 154 7.61 20.64 0.43
C VAL A 154 7.79 21.68 -0.69
N ALA A 155 6.75 21.95 -1.49
CA ALA A 155 6.85 22.84 -2.65
C ALA A 155 7.40 24.24 -2.32
N PRO A 156 7.00 24.91 -1.22
CA PRO A 156 7.58 26.21 -0.84
C PRO A 156 9.05 26.14 -0.40
N ILE A 157 9.49 24.99 0.09
CA ILE A 157 10.85 24.78 0.62
C ILE A 157 11.85 24.52 -0.52
N ALA A 158 11.40 23.82 -1.57
CA ALA A 158 12.28 23.34 -2.64
C ALA A 158 13.10 24.45 -3.35
N PRO A 159 12.52 25.61 -3.75
CA PRO A 159 13.30 26.69 -4.36
C PRO A 159 14.43 27.20 -3.45
N VAL A 160 14.15 27.34 -2.14
CA VAL A 160 15.15 27.81 -1.17
C VAL A 160 16.28 26.80 -1.03
N VAL A 161 15.96 25.50 -0.96
CA VAL A 161 16.96 24.43 -0.89
C VAL A 161 17.85 24.41 -2.14
N ILE A 162 17.28 24.63 -3.33
CA ILE A 162 18.04 24.73 -4.58
C ILE A 162 18.99 25.93 -4.54
N VAL A 163 18.53 27.12 -4.14
CA VAL A 163 19.41 28.30 -4.05
C VAL A 163 20.49 28.08 -2.98
N ALA A 164 20.14 27.47 -1.84
CA ALA A 164 21.11 27.09 -0.82
C ALA A 164 22.15 26.08 -1.34
N ALA A 165 21.76 25.14 -2.20
CA ALA A 165 22.68 24.21 -2.87
C ALA A 165 23.68 24.96 -3.76
N VAL A 166 23.22 25.95 -4.53
CA VAL A 166 24.07 26.78 -5.38
C VAL A 166 25.09 27.56 -4.53
N MET A 167 24.61 28.23 -3.47
CA MET A 167 25.46 29.00 -2.56
C MET A 167 26.46 28.10 -1.82
N GLY A 168 26.01 26.94 -1.35
CA GLY A 168 26.82 25.95 -0.66
C GLY A 168 27.88 25.34 -1.56
N THR A 169 27.54 25.00 -2.80
CA THR A 169 28.48 24.52 -3.83
C THR A 169 29.57 25.57 -4.09
N ALA A 170 29.19 26.83 -4.25
CA ALA A 170 30.13 27.92 -4.48
C ALA A 170 31.04 28.18 -3.26
N TRP A 171 30.52 28.04 -2.04
CA TRP A 171 31.28 28.15 -0.80
C TRP A 171 32.28 27.00 -0.64
N LEU A 172 31.81 25.75 -0.80
CA LEU A 172 32.65 24.55 -0.72
C LEU A 172 33.77 24.60 -1.75
N GLY A 173 33.48 25.00 -3.00
CA GLY A 173 34.51 25.14 -4.03
C GLY A 173 35.65 26.09 -3.63
N ARG A 174 35.35 27.21 -2.96
CA ARG A 174 36.37 28.12 -2.42
C ARG A 174 37.11 27.53 -1.22
N TRP A 175 36.38 26.87 -0.33
CA TRP A 175 36.94 26.29 0.89
C TRP A 175 37.90 25.12 0.60
N ILE A 176 37.59 24.30 -0.41
CA ILE A 176 38.43 23.18 -0.85
C ILE A 176 39.62 23.67 -1.68
N GLU A 177 39.44 24.67 -2.56
CA GLU A 177 40.55 25.30 -3.30
C GLU A 177 41.64 25.80 -2.36
N ALA A 178 41.26 26.42 -1.22
CA ALA A 178 42.22 26.86 -0.21
C ALA A 178 43.04 25.73 0.45
N ARG A 179 42.69 24.46 0.20
CA ARG A 179 43.28 23.26 0.84
C ARG A 179 43.80 22.23 -0.17
N THR A 180 43.66 22.48 -1.46
CA THR A 180 43.97 21.50 -2.52
C THR A 180 44.60 22.18 -3.73
N PRO A 181 45.38 21.46 -4.56
CA PRO A 181 46.03 22.05 -5.72
C PRO A 181 45.08 22.31 -6.91
N TRP A 182 43.80 21.97 -6.81
CA TRP A 182 42.84 22.08 -7.92
C TRP A 182 42.05 23.39 -7.85
N SER A 183 41.91 24.04 -9.00
CA SER A 183 41.14 25.30 -9.11
C SER A 183 39.69 25.15 -8.64
N ARG A 184 39.12 26.24 -8.11
CA ARG A 184 37.69 26.34 -7.77
C ARG A 184 36.76 25.89 -8.87
N ARG A 185 37.07 26.19 -10.14
CA ARG A 185 36.24 25.79 -11.28
C ARG A 185 36.10 24.27 -11.37
N ARG A 186 37.20 23.53 -11.16
CA ARG A 186 37.18 22.05 -11.15
C ARG A 186 36.33 21.51 -10.00
N TRP A 187 36.54 22.00 -8.77
CA TRP A 187 35.73 21.56 -7.62
C TRP A 187 34.26 21.91 -7.72
N THR A 188 33.94 23.11 -8.22
CA THR A 188 32.56 23.50 -8.49
C THR A 188 31.92 22.57 -9.52
N GLY A 189 32.66 22.19 -10.57
CA GLY A 189 32.20 21.21 -11.56
C GLY A 189 31.94 19.82 -10.96
N ILE A 190 32.84 19.32 -10.11
CA ILE A 190 32.68 18.03 -9.41
C ILE A 190 31.47 18.05 -8.49
N LEU A 191 31.32 19.09 -7.67
CA LEU A 191 30.18 19.24 -6.75
C LEU A 191 28.85 19.38 -7.51
N ALA A 192 28.83 20.14 -8.60
CA ALA A 192 27.65 20.25 -9.45
C ALA A 192 27.30 18.92 -10.13
N ALA A 193 28.28 18.15 -10.58
CA ALA A 193 28.07 16.80 -11.11
C ALA A 193 27.53 15.86 -10.02
N LEU A 194 28.04 15.95 -8.79
CA LEU A 194 27.52 15.18 -7.66
C LEU A 194 26.06 15.54 -7.35
N VAL A 195 25.72 16.84 -7.32
CA VAL A 195 24.33 17.31 -7.17
C VAL A 195 23.45 16.73 -8.27
N LEU A 196 23.89 16.76 -9.53
CA LEU A 196 23.13 16.18 -10.65
C LEU A 196 22.93 14.67 -10.49
N VAL A 197 23.98 13.92 -10.14
CA VAL A 197 23.90 12.47 -9.90
C VAL A 197 22.94 12.16 -8.75
N CYS A 198 23.03 12.88 -7.63
CA CYS A 198 22.12 12.72 -6.50
C CYS A 198 20.66 13.08 -6.87
N SER A 199 20.45 14.14 -7.65
CA SER A 199 19.13 14.55 -8.12
C SER A 199 18.53 13.52 -9.09
N LEU A 200 19.33 12.97 -10.02
CA LEU A 200 18.89 11.91 -10.93
C LEU A 200 18.63 10.60 -10.19
N ALA A 201 19.47 10.25 -9.22
CA ALA A 201 19.23 9.09 -8.36
C ALA A 201 17.95 9.28 -7.52
N ALA A 202 17.70 10.50 -7.02
CA ALA A 202 16.46 10.83 -6.31
C ALA A 202 15.25 10.76 -7.23
N GLN A 203 15.36 11.23 -8.48
CA GLN A 203 14.29 11.15 -9.46
C GLN A 203 14.00 9.71 -9.88
N TRP A 204 15.04 8.92 -10.16
CA TRP A 204 14.92 7.51 -10.50
C TRP A 204 14.30 6.72 -9.34
N ARG A 205 14.73 7.01 -8.12
CA ARG A 205 14.19 6.41 -6.91
C ARG A 205 12.76 6.94 -6.69
N ASP A 206 12.60 8.15 -6.17
CA ASP A 206 11.36 8.67 -5.58
C ASP A 206 10.48 9.53 -6.51
N GLY A 207 10.94 9.81 -7.74
CA GLY A 207 10.29 10.76 -8.66
C GLY A 207 9.00 10.25 -9.32
N PHE A 208 8.20 11.15 -9.89
CA PHE A 208 6.92 10.84 -10.54
C PHE A 208 6.93 11.03 -12.07
N THR A 209 8.10 11.23 -12.67
CA THR A 209 8.25 11.39 -14.13
C THR A 209 8.65 10.06 -14.78
N PRO A 210 8.67 9.97 -16.14
CA PRO A 210 9.13 8.77 -16.85
C PRO A 210 10.54 8.30 -16.53
N LEU A 211 11.36 9.11 -15.87
CA LEU A 211 12.70 8.72 -15.40
C LEU A 211 12.67 7.87 -14.12
N ALA A 212 11.54 7.85 -13.43
CA ALA A 212 11.38 7.09 -12.20
C ALA A 212 11.26 5.59 -12.48
N ARG A 213 11.87 4.77 -11.61
CA ARG A 213 11.85 3.31 -11.68
C ARG A 213 10.43 2.74 -11.70
N ASP A 214 9.55 3.32 -10.89
CA ASP A 214 8.18 2.87 -10.69
C ASP A 214 7.20 3.86 -11.37
N TYR A 215 7.53 4.35 -12.56
CA TYR A 215 6.62 5.16 -13.36
C TYR A 215 5.69 4.25 -14.15
N THR A 216 4.40 4.44 -13.96
CA THR A 216 3.35 3.86 -14.81
C THR A 216 2.69 5.01 -15.55
N PRO A 217 2.68 5.01 -16.89
CA PRO A 217 1.97 6.04 -17.64
C PRO A 217 0.47 5.96 -17.30
N PRO A 218 -0.22 7.11 -17.16
CA PRO A 218 -1.66 7.09 -16.98
C PRO A 218 -2.33 6.51 -18.22
N GLU A 219 -3.26 5.59 -18.02
CA GLU A 219 -4.03 4.98 -19.11
C GLU A 219 -5.29 5.80 -19.42
N TYR A 220 -5.48 6.14 -20.69
CA TYR A 220 -6.67 6.86 -21.17
C TYR A 220 -7.59 5.91 -21.94
N THR A 221 -8.52 5.29 -21.20
CA THR A 221 -9.43 4.24 -21.67
C THR A 221 -10.71 4.78 -22.34
N ALA A 222 -11.53 3.87 -22.88
CA ALA A 222 -12.85 4.22 -23.43
C ALA A 222 -13.77 4.89 -22.39
N HIS A 223 -13.72 4.42 -21.14
CA HIS A 223 -14.38 5.04 -19.99
C HIS A 223 -14.07 6.54 -19.89
N HIS A 224 -12.79 6.91 -19.89
CA HIS A 224 -12.38 8.32 -19.76
C HIS A 224 -12.82 9.19 -20.96
N ARG A 225 -12.96 8.62 -22.16
CA ARG A 225 -13.49 9.36 -23.34
C ARG A 225 -14.97 9.67 -23.18
N LEU A 226 -15.71 8.80 -22.49
CA LEU A 226 -17.14 8.95 -22.28
C LEU A 226 -17.48 10.19 -21.44
N LEU A 227 -16.57 10.67 -20.58
CA LEU A 227 -16.76 11.90 -19.80
C LEU A 227 -17.22 13.08 -20.67
N SER A 228 -16.69 13.21 -21.90
CA SER A 228 -17.05 14.29 -22.83
C SER A 228 -18.56 14.35 -23.14
N ARG A 229 -19.24 13.19 -23.23
CA ARG A 229 -20.70 13.08 -23.42
C ARG A 229 -21.45 13.68 -22.23
N PHE A 230 -21.00 13.43 -21.01
CA PHE A 230 -21.65 13.95 -19.81
C PHE A 230 -21.41 15.45 -19.65
N LEU A 231 -20.18 15.92 -19.91
CA LEU A 231 -19.84 17.35 -19.84
C LEU A 231 -20.67 18.19 -20.82
N ALA A 232 -20.93 17.67 -22.03
CA ALA A 232 -21.73 18.37 -23.04
C ALA A 232 -23.20 18.59 -22.66
N GLN A 233 -23.73 17.82 -21.69
CA GLN A 233 -25.11 17.92 -21.22
C GLN A 233 -25.30 18.95 -20.11
N ILE A 234 -24.21 19.45 -19.52
CA ILE A 234 -24.25 20.39 -18.41
C ILE A 234 -24.09 21.81 -18.96
N PRO A 235 -25.08 22.70 -18.76
CA PRO A 235 -24.96 24.10 -19.16
C PRO A 235 -23.70 24.76 -18.56
N PRO A 236 -23.08 25.72 -19.28
CA PRO A 236 -21.84 26.35 -18.83
C PRO A 236 -22.02 27.24 -17.58
N ASP A 237 -23.23 27.74 -17.35
CA ASP A 237 -23.66 28.59 -16.24
C ASP A 237 -24.28 27.80 -15.08
N ALA A 238 -24.60 26.52 -15.28
CA ALA A 238 -25.18 25.68 -14.23
C ALA A 238 -24.17 25.38 -13.12
N SER A 239 -24.65 25.42 -11.88
CA SER A 239 -23.87 24.99 -10.71
C SER A 239 -23.74 23.46 -10.66
N VAL A 240 -22.54 22.97 -10.33
CA VAL A 240 -22.24 21.52 -10.34
C VAL A 240 -21.58 21.08 -9.05
N SER A 241 -22.05 19.98 -8.46
CA SER A 241 -21.32 19.23 -7.45
C SER A 241 -20.72 17.98 -8.08
N THR A 242 -19.42 17.77 -7.91
CA THR A 242 -18.71 16.65 -8.56
C THR A 242 -17.52 16.17 -7.72
N GLN A 243 -16.90 15.06 -8.10
CA GLN A 243 -15.76 14.48 -7.37
C GLN A 243 -14.44 15.15 -7.75
N GLN A 244 -13.38 15.03 -6.94
CA GLN A 244 -12.12 15.77 -7.17
C GLN A 244 -11.41 15.41 -8.49
N ASN A 245 -11.59 14.18 -8.99
CA ASN A 245 -11.07 13.74 -10.30
C ASN A 245 -11.78 14.43 -11.47
N LEU A 246 -13.06 14.80 -11.31
CA LEU A 246 -13.87 15.42 -12.36
C LEU A 246 -13.92 16.96 -12.24
N ASN A 247 -13.73 17.47 -11.02
CA ASN A 247 -13.82 18.91 -10.70
C ASN A 247 -13.00 19.83 -11.63
N PRO A 248 -11.72 19.53 -11.97
CA PRO A 248 -10.93 20.38 -12.86
C PRO A 248 -11.57 20.63 -14.23
N HIS A 249 -12.32 19.66 -14.77
CA HIS A 249 -12.99 19.75 -16.08
C HIS A 249 -14.19 20.71 -16.08
N LEU A 250 -14.66 21.12 -14.90
CA LEU A 250 -15.86 21.92 -14.70
C LEU A 250 -15.56 23.26 -14.00
N SER A 251 -14.28 23.53 -13.70
CA SER A 251 -13.79 24.64 -12.87
C SER A 251 -14.00 26.05 -13.43
N GLN A 252 -14.40 26.17 -14.70
CA GLN A 252 -14.76 27.44 -15.35
C GLN A 252 -16.09 28.04 -14.85
N ARG A 253 -16.83 27.35 -13.98
CA ARG A 253 -18.14 27.76 -13.47
C ARG A 253 -18.03 28.72 -12.30
N GLU A 254 -19.01 29.60 -12.16
CA GLU A 254 -19.14 30.50 -11.00
C GLU A 254 -19.32 29.71 -9.69
N ARG A 255 -20.11 28.63 -9.71
CA ARG A 255 -20.32 27.75 -8.55
C ARG A 255 -20.05 26.30 -8.91
N ILE A 256 -18.96 25.77 -8.34
CA ILE A 256 -18.61 24.36 -8.37
C ILE A 256 -18.28 23.88 -6.96
N THR A 257 -18.78 22.71 -6.60
CA THR A 257 -18.59 22.14 -5.26
C THR A 257 -18.06 20.71 -5.35
N ILE A 258 -17.51 20.20 -4.24
CA ILE A 258 -16.84 18.90 -4.19
C ILE A 258 -17.66 17.93 -3.35
N ILE A 259 -18.01 16.78 -3.95
CA ILE A 259 -18.60 15.63 -3.27
C ILE A 259 -17.50 14.92 -2.46
N PRO A 260 -17.71 14.59 -1.17
CA PRO A 260 -19.00 14.50 -0.46
C PRO A 260 -19.29 15.72 0.43
N TYR A 261 -18.43 16.75 0.40
CA TYR A 261 -18.51 17.89 1.32
C TYR A 261 -19.70 18.81 1.03
N ASP A 262 -19.99 19.04 -0.25
CA ASP A 262 -21.12 19.87 -0.67
C ASP A 262 -21.73 19.30 -1.95
N ILE A 263 -22.99 18.88 -1.81
CA ILE A 263 -23.84 18.28 -2.84
C ILE A 263 -24.95 19.26 -3.31
N SER A 264 -24.81 20.57 -3.11
CA SER A 264 -25.87 21.56 -3.35
C SER A 264 -26.07 22.01 -4.81
N GLY A 265 -25.25 21.53 -5.74
CA GLY A 265 -25.29 21.92 -7.15
C GLY A 265 -26.59 21.55 -7.85
N GLU A 266 -26.95 22.29 -8.90
CA GLU A 266 -28.09 21.95 -9.77
C GLU A 266 -27.86 20.60 -10.47
N TYR A 267 -26.63 20.35 -10.90
CA TYR A 267 -26.20 19.08 -11.46
C TYR A 267 -25.25 18.37 -10.51
N LEU A 268 -25.37 17.04 -10.43
CA LEU A 268 -24.43 16.18 -9.72
C LEU A 268 -23.80 15.25 -10.76
N LEU A 269 -22.47 15.23 -10.86
CA LEU A 269 -21.75 14.33 -11.74
C LEU A 269 -20.87 13.40 -10.90
N LEU A 270 -21.04 12.10 -11.11
CA LEU A 270 -20.30 11.04 -10.44
C LEU A 270 -19.63 10.15 -11.48
N ASP A 271 -18.44 9.68 -11.12
CA ASP A 271 -17.74 8.52 -11.64
C ASP A 271 -17.57 7.54 -10.47
N VAL A 272 -18.29 6.42 -10.51
CA VAL A 272 -18.23 5.41 -9.44
C VAL A 272 -17.03 4.48 -9.58
N THR A 273 -16.28 4.58 -10.68
CA THR A 273 -15.10 3.75 -10.96
C THR A 273 -13.83 4.42 -10.44
N THR A 274 -13.86 5.76 -10.36
CA THR A 274 -12.72 6.57 -9.99
C THR A 274 -13.08 7.47 -8.81
N TYR A 275 -12.61 7.15 -7.61
CA TYR A 275 -12.72 8.06 -6.47
C TYR A 275 -11.38 8.28 -5.78
N PRO A 276 -10.98 9.54 -5.47
CA PRO A 276 -9.77 9.82 -4.74
C PRO A 276 -10.02 9.58 -3.25
N GLY A 277 -9.73 8.36 -2.78
CA GLY A 277 -9.74 8.09 -1.35
C GLY A 277 -10.10 6.68 -0.88
N TYR A 278 -9.99 5.65 -1.72
CA TYR A 278 -10.41 4.27 -1.40
C TYR A 278 -11.93 4.19 -1.14
N ASN A 279 -12.54 3.01 -1.17
CA ASN A 279 -13.87 2.86 -0.55
C ASN A 279 -13.80 2.88 1.01
N TYR A 280 -13.09 3.89 1.54
CA TYR A 280 -12.90 4.15 2.96
C TYR A 280 -14.24 4.51 3.61
N ARG A 281 -14.55 3.87 4.75
CA ARG A 281 -15.83 4.01 5.47
C ARG A 281 -17.05 3.77 4.57
N ASN A 282 -16.93 2.91 3.56
CA ASN A 282 -18.00 2.55 2.65
C ASN A 282 -18.63 3.76 1.92
N ILE A 283 -17.80 4.72 1.48
CA ILE A 283 -18.25 5.93 0.76
C ILE A 283 -19.13 5.61 -0.45
N HIS A 284 -18.98 4.47 -1.12
CA HIS A 284 -19.84 4.09 -2.24
C HIS A 284 -21.29 3.82 -1.81
N ALA A 285 -21.50 3.23 -0.63
CA ALA A 285 -22.85 3.07 -0.08
C ALA A 285 -23.46 4.45 0.24
N TRP A 286 -22.66 5.34 0.84
CA TRP A 286 -23.08 6.72 1.09
C TRP A 286 -23.43 7.46 -0.22
N LEU A 287 -22.63 7.33 -1.28
CA LEU A 287 -22.91 7.92 -2.59
C LEU A 287 -24.22 7.39 -3.19
N LYS A 288 -24.45 6.08 -3.09
CA LYS A 288 -25.66 5.42 -3.58
C LYS A 288 -26.90 5.95 -2.84
N GLU A 289 -26.84 6.07 -1.53
CA GLU A 289 -27.96 6.52 -0.68
C GLU A 289 -28.19 8.03 -0.72
N ASN A 290 -27.12 8.83 -0.60
CA ASN A 290 -27.21 10.27 -0.33
C ASN A 290 -27.02 11.15 -1.58
N VAL A 291 -26.53 10.58 -2.68
CA VAL A 291 -26.31 11.30 -3.95
C VAL A 291 -27.19 10.74 -5.06
N ALA A 292 -27.05 9.45 -5.39
CA ALA A 292 -27.82 8.84 -6.47
C ALA A 292 -29.29 8.62 -6.09
N GLY A 293 -29.57 8.19 -4.86
CA GLY A 293 -30.91 8.01 -4.31
C GLY A 293 -31.52 9.28 -3.70
N ARG A 294 -30.90 10.44 -3.91
CA ARG A 294 -31.29 11.67 -3.23
C ARG A 294 -32.66 12.17 -3.69
N PRO A 295 -33.59 12.47 -2.77
CA PRO A 295 -34.87 13.10 -3.13
C PRO A 295 -34.68 14.43 -3.86
N GLY A 296 -35.49 14.67 -4.89
CA GLY A 296 -35.46 15.91 -5.67
C GLY A 296 -34.38 15.96 -6.76
N TYR A 297 -33.62 14.89 -6.97
CA TYR A 297 -32.71 14.73 -8.10
C TYR A 297 -33.12 13.52 -8.94
N GLY A 298 -33.09 13.68 -10.26
CA GLY A 298 -33.36 12.61 -11.23
C GLY A 298 -32.13 12.31 -12.08
N ILE A 299 -31.94 11.04 -12.42
CA ILE A 299 -30.87 10.61 -13.34
C ILE A 299 -31.26 11.03 -14.75
N ILE A 300 -30.41 11.85 -15.38
CA ILE A 300 -30.61 12.29 -16.77
C ILE A 300 -29.77 11.49 -17.75
N ASP A 301 -28.60 11.00 -17.34
CA ASP A 301 -27.76 10.10 -18.11
C ASP A 301 -26.88 9.25 -17.17
N ALA A 302 -26.61 8.00 -17.56
CA ALA A 302 -25.72 7.10 -16.84
C ALA A 302 -25.21 6.00 -17.77
N ALA A 303 -23.89 5.77 -17.76
CA ALA A 303 -23.23 4.77 -18.59
C ALA A 303 -21.81 4.52 -18.06
N ASP A 304 -21.38 3.26 -18.09
CA ASP A 304 -20.03 2.83 -17.73
C ASP A 304 -19.53 3.43 -16.41
N GLY A 305 -20.36 3.40 -15.36
CA GLY A 305 -20.02 3.94 -14.04
C GLY A 305 -20.15 5.46 -13.86
N TYR A 306 -20.42 6.22 -14.92
CA TYR A 306 -20.81 7.63 -14.78
C TYR A 306 -22.30 7.78 -14.44
N ILE A 307 -22.63 8.74 -13.59
CA ILE A 307 -24.00 9.15 -13.27
C ILE A 307 -24.09 10.67 -13.34
N LEU A 308 -25.00 11.18 -14.17
CA LEU A 308 -25.37 12.58 -14.22
C LEU A 308 -26.79 12.75 -13.70
N LEU A 309 -26.92 13.51 -12.61
CA LEU A 309 -28.19 13.85 -12.00
C LEU A 309 -28.49 15.34 -12.15
N ARG A 310 -29.77 15.68 -12.22
CA ARG A 310 -30.26 17.06 -12.22
C ARG A 310 -31.35 17.25 -11.17
N ARG A 311 -31.28 18.37 -10.45
CA ARG A 311 -32.32 18.79 -9.52
C ARG A 311 -33.64 19.03 -10.26
N GLY A 312 -34.72 18.44 -9.76
CA GLY A 312 -36.06 18.53 -10.34
C GLY A 312 -36.32 17.63 -11.55
N ALA A 313 -35.33 16.86 -12.01
CA ALA A 313 -35.57 15.84 -13.03
C ALA A 313 -36.34 14.63 -12.46
N GLU A 314 -37.06 13.93 -13.33
CA GLU A 314 -37.79 12.71 -12.92
C GLU A 314 -36.83 11.61 -12.45
N PRO A 315 -37.12 10.94 -11.32
CA PRO A 315 -36.35 9.78 -10.89
C PRO A 315 -36.43 8.66 -11.94
N LYS A 316 -35.27 8.16 -12.35
CA LYS A 316 -35.14 7.01 -13.26
C LYS A 316 -34.21 5.97 -12.64
N PRO A 317 -34.45 4.67 -12.87
CA PRO A 317 -33.49 3.65 -12.48
C PRO A 317 -32.20 3.77 -13.29
N LEU A 318 -31.11 3.20 -12.78
CA LEU A 318 -29.86 3.09 -13.54
C LEU A 318 -30.08 2.18 -14.77
N PRO A 319 -29.71 2.63 -15.98
CA PRO A 319 -29.82 1.82 -17.19
C PRO A 319 -28.77 0.69 -17.20
N ASP A 320 -29.00 -0.39 -17.96
CA ASP A 320 -28.06 -1.52 -18.04
C ASP A 320 -26.65 -1.08 -18.44
N ALA A 321 -26.52 -0.12 -19.37
CA ALA A 321 -25.23 0.44 -19.80
C ALA A 321 -24.42 1.09 -18.65
N PHE A 322 -25.04 1.47 -17.53
CA PHE A 322 -24.31 1.96 -16.37
C PHE A 322 -23.35 0.89 -15.81
N PHE A 323 -23.71 -0.39 -15.87
CA PHE A 323 -22.93 -1.47 -15.26
C PHE A 323 -21.73 -1.94 -16.10
N ASP A 324 -21.50 -1.34 -17.27
CA ASP A 324 -20.39 -1.71 -18.17
C ASP A 324 -19.00 -1.59 -17.51
N PHE A 325 -18.84 -0.73 -16.49
CA PHE A 325 -17.56 -0.58 -15.79
C PHE A 325 -17.10 -1.87 -15.08
N ALA A 326 -18.07 -2.70 -14.71
CA ALA A 326 -17.86 -3.97 -14.03
C ALA A 326 -17.72 -5.14 -15.02
N ARG A 327 -18.29 -5.03 -16.23
CA ARG A 327 -18.34 -6.12 -17.21
C ARG A 327 -17.09 -6.11 -18.07
N VAL A 328 -16.49 -7.28 -18.25
CA VAL A 328 -15.28 -7.47 -19.07
C VAL A 328 -15.51 -8.59 -20.09
N PRO A 329 -15.82 -8.26 -21.37
CA PRO A 329 -16.12 -9.27 -22.38
C PRO A 329 -15.01 -10.33 -22.51
N GLU A 330 -13.77 -9.87 -22.46
CA GLU A 330 -12.56 -10.70 -22.46
C GLU A 330 -11.84 -10.51 -21.13
N ALA A 331 -11.66 -11.60 -20.39
CA ALA A 331 -10.91 -11.61 -19.14
C ALA A 331 -9.63 -12.43 -19.37
N GLU A 332 -8.50 -11.74 -19.43
CA GLU A 332 -7.16 -12.32 -19.53
C GLU A 332 -6.33 -11.92 -18.30
N PRO A 333 -6.61 -12.50 -17.12
CA PRO A 333 -5.89 -12.15 -15.90
C PRO A 333 -4.39 -12.52 -16.02
N GLU A 334 -3.54 -11.71 -15.39
CA GLU A 334 -2.10 -11.95 -15.22
C GLU A 334 -1.85 -13.31 -14.54
N TYR A 335 -2.66 -13.61 -13.51
CA TYR A 335 -2.64 -14.88 -12.78
C TYR A 335 -3.96 -15.64 -13.03
N PRO A 336 -4.06 -16.43 -14.11
CA PRO A 336 -5.25 -17.24 -14.40
C PRO A 336 -5.41 -18.39 -13.40
N ALA A 337 -6.62 -18.49 -12.84
CA ALA A 337 -7.01 -19.55 -11.91
C ALA A 337 -8.53 -19.78 -12.01
N VAL A 338 -8.93 -20.89 -12.63
CA VAL A 338 -10.33 -21.30 -12.75
C VAL A 338 -10.72 -22.10 -11.52
N VAL A 339 -11.54 -21.50 -10.66
CA VAL A 339 -11.99 -22.08 -9.39
C VAL A 339 -13.49 -21.89 -9.23
N ASP A 340 -14.23 -22.97 -9.05
CA ASP A 340 -15.68 -22.92 -8.79
C ASP A 340 -15.94 -22.84 -7.28
N PHE A 341 -16.67 -21.84 -6.83
CA PHE A 341 -17.13 -21.73 -5.44
C PHE A 341 -18.59 -22.22 -5.38
N GLY A 342 -18.75 -23.47 -4.96
CA GLY A 342 -20.03 -24.18 -5.07
C GLY A 342 -20.51 -24.27 -6.52
N ASP A 343 -21.82 -24.13 -6.73
CA ASP A 343 -22.46 -24.08 -8.06
C ASP A 343 -22.81 -22.66 -8.51
N ALA A 344 -22.38 -21.65 -7.74
CA ALA A 344 -22.86 -20.27 -7.87
C ALA A 344 -21.90 -19.39 -8.69
N ILE A 345 -20.64 -19.31 -8.26
CA ILE A 345 -19.66 -18.35 -8.80
C ILE A 345 -18.38 -19.08 -9.20
N ARG A 346 -17.90 -18.79 -10.41
CA ARG A 346 -16.57 -19.16 -10.89
C ARG A 346 -15.63 -17.98 -10.79
N PHE A 347 -14.49 -18.19 -10.16
CA PHE A 347 -13.34 -17.30 -10.23
C PHE A 347 -12.48 -17.68 -11.44
N LEU A 348 -11.99 -16.68 -12.17
CA LEU A 348 -11.21 -16.84 -13.41
C LEU A 348 -9.73 -16.50 -13.24
N GLY A 349 -9.39 -15.78 -12.18
CA GLY A 349 -8.03 -15.31 -11.91
C GLY A 349 -8.01 -13.88 -11.39
N PHE A 350 -6.81 -13.31 -11.27
CA PHE A 350 -6.63 -11.97 -10.74
C PHE A 350 -5.39 -11.27 -11.30
N ASP A 351 -5.40 -9.95 -11.18
CA ASP A 351 -4.23 -9.09 -11.38
C ASP A 351 -3.83 -8.43 -10.07
N ILE A 352 -2.53 -8.18 -9.90
CA ILE A 352 -2.02 -7.39 -8.79
C ILE A 352 -1.76 -5.99 -9.31
N LEU A 353 -2.61 -5.04 -8.93
CA LEU A 353 -2.50 -3.66 -9.35
C LEU A 353 -1.48 -2.94 -8.45
N PRO A 354 -0.30 -2.57 -8.98
CA PRO A 354 0.81 -2.10 -8.17
C PRO A 354 0.52 -0.72 -7.58
N ARG A 355 0.77 -0.60 -6.27
CA ARG A 355 0.74 0.69 -5.56
C ARG A 355 2.15 1.10 -5.16
N ARG A 356 2.49 2.38 -5.33
CA ARG A 356 3.83 2.89 -4.98
C ARG A 356 4.09 2.85 -3.47
N TYR A 357 3.04 3.02 -2.67
CA TYR A 357 3.09 2.99 -1.21
C TYR A 357 1.83 2.31 -0.64
N GLY A 358 2.00 1.34 0.24
CA GLY A 358 0.90 0.63 0.92
C GLY A 358 0.52 -0.70 0.27
N GLU A 359 -0.64 -1.22 0.66
CA GLU A 359 -1.16 -2.50 0.16
C GLU A 359 -1.39 -2.46 -1.35
N PRO A 360 -1.04 -3.53 -2.10
CA PRO A 360 -1.45 -3.68 -3.48
C PRO A 360 -2.98 -3.79 -3.58
N PHE A 361 -3.52 -3.36 -4.71
CA PHE A 361 -4.92 -3.61 -5.06
C PHE A 361 -5.02 -4.87 -5.90
N TYR A 362 -6.22 -5.44 -6.01
CA TYR A 362 -6.46 -6.63 -6.82
C TYR A 362 -7.58 -6.39 -7.81
N ALA A 363 -7.38 -6.73 -9.08
CA ALA A 363 -8.50 -6.93 -10.00
C ALA A 363 -8.87 -8.41 -9.95
N LEU A 364 -10.07 -8.73 -9.49
CA LEU A 364 -10.56 -10.10 -9.34
C LEU A 364 -11.60 -10.37 -10.43
N TYR A 365 -11.48 -11.49 -11.14
CA TYR A 365 -12.34 -11.82 -12.28
C TYR A 365 -13.26 -12.98 -11.95
N PHE A 366 -14.56 -12.80 -12.16
CA PHE A 366 -15.60 -13.76 -11.80
C PHE A 366 -16.59 -14.00 -12.95
N GLN A 367 -17.34 -15.09 -12.84
CA GLN A 367 -18.45 -15.42 -13.70
C GLN A 367 -19.55 -16.09 -12.88
N ALA A 368 -20.81 -15.66 -13.04
CA ALA A 368 -21.95 -16.38 -12.47
C ALA A 368 -22.21 -17.67 -13.27
N LEU A 369 -22.31 -18.80 -12.57
CA LEU A 369 -22.59 -20.11 -13.16
C LEU A 369 -24.10 -20.34 -13.35
N ARG A 370 -24.93 -19.67 -12.54
CA ARG A 370 -26.39 -19.68 -12.57
C ARG A 370 -26.93 -18.33 -12.13
N PRO A 371 -28.24 -18.05 -12.32
CA PRO A 371 -28.87 -16.88 -11.69
C PRO A 371 -28.71 -16.94 -10.17
N LEU A 372 -28.35 -15.80 -9.58
CA LEU A 372 -28.09 -15.68 -8.13
C LEU A 372 -29.29 -14.94 -7.49
N ASP A 373 -29.99 -15.62 -6.59
CA ASP A 373 -31.20 -15.13 -5.89
C ASP A 373 -30.88 -14.20 -4.72
N ARG A 374 -29.61 -14.14 -4.32
CA ARG A 374 -29.08 -13.39 -3.18
C ARG A 374 -27.67 -12.91 -3.47
N ASP A 375 -27.21 -11.96 -2.66
CA ASP A 375 -25.87 -11.42 -2.78
C ASP A 375 -24.85 -12.25 -1.99
N TYR A 376 -23.84 -12.76 -2.69
CA TYR A 376 -22.64 -13.33 -2.11
C TYR A 376 -21.60 -12.24 -1.84
N ALA A 377 -20.99 -12.27 -0.64
CA ALA A 377 -19.86 -11.43 -0.31
C ALA A 377 -18.57 -12.01 -0.91
N ILE A 378 -17.73 -11.14 -1.48
CA ILE A 378 -16.41 -11.49 -1.99
C ILE A 378 -15.39 -10.79 -1.09
N THR A 379 -14.64 -11.60 -0.35
CA THR A 379 -13.78 -11.14 0.74
C THR A 379 -12.35 -11.56 0.50
N LEU A 380 -11.42 -10.63 0.68
CA LEU A 380 -10.01 -10.96 0.76
C LEU A 380 -9.60 -11.14 2.24
N TYR A 381 -8.69 -12.06 2.48
CA TYR A 381 -8.13 -12.36 3.79
C TYR A 381 -6.63 -12.15 3.80
N LEU A 382 -6.13 -11.50 4.84
CA LEU A 382 -4.71 -11.43 5.16
C LEU A 382 -4.33 -12.66 5.99
N ALA A 383 -3.26 -13.34 5.63
CA ALA A 383 -2.63 -14.38 6.42
C ALA A 383 -1.14 -14.08 6.66
N ASP A 384 -0.61 -14.52 7.79
CA ASP A 384 0.82 -14.36 8.10
C ASP A 384 1.72 -15.37 7.36
N GLU A 385 3.02 -15.37 7.65
CA GLU A 385 3.99 -16.28 7.02
C GLU A 385 3.73 -17.76 7.27
N ARG A 386 2.86 -18.09 8.25
CA ARG A 386 2.42 -19.46 8.59
C ARG A 386 1.00 -19.75 8.10
N TYR A 387 0.46 -18.90 7.22
CA TYR A 387 -0.90 -18.97 6.67
C TYR A 387 -2.02 -18.87 7.72
N GLN A 388 -1.73 -18.32 8.89
CA GLN A 388 -2.78 -18.03 9.88
C GLN A 388 -3.48 -16.73 9.53
N LEU A 389 -4.81 -16.72 9.54
CA LEU A 389 -5.60 -15.53 9.18
C LEU A 389 -5.41 -14.42 10.23
N ARG A 390 -5.16 -13.19 9.76
CA ARG A 390 -4.91 -12.00 10.59
C ARG A 390 -5.91 -10.86 10.35
N GLY A 391 -6.59 -10.87 9.21
CA GLY A 391 -7.55 -9.83 8.85
C GLY A 391 -8.39 -10.21 7.63
N ALA A 392 -9.48 -9.48 7.41
CA ALA A 392 -10.42 -9.70 6.30
C ALA A 392 -11.00 -8.37 5.82
N THR A 393 -11.36 -8.27 4.54
CA THR A 393 -12.10 -7.10 4.02
C THR A 393 -13.55 -7.20 4.44
N GLU A 394 -14.00 -6.33 5.33
CA GLU A 394 -15.37 -6.37 5.88
C GLU A 394 -16.36 -5.48 5.11
N ILE A 395 -15.84 -4.53 4.33
CA ILE A 395 -16.65 -3.61 3.53
C ILE A 395 -16.74 -4.16 2.10
N PRO A 396 -17.94 -4.18 1.49
CA PRO A 396 -18.09 -4.57 0.09
C PRO A 396 -17.22 -3.70 -0.83
N GLN A 397 -16.58 -4.35 -1.80
CA GLN A 397 -15.83 -3.64 -2.83
C GLN A 397 -16.77 -2.76 -3.65
N MET A 398 -16.30 -1.62 -4.16
CA MET A 398 -17.10 -0.67 -4.94
C MET A 398 -18.01 -1.29 -6.02
N THR A 399 -17.53 -2.29 -6.77
CA THR A 399 -18.24 -3.02 -7.82
C THR A 399 -19.46 -3.70 -7.23
N LEU A 400 -19.33 -4.31 -6.06
CA LEU A 400 -20.42 -5.04 -5.41
C LEU A 400 -21.44 -4.10 -4.75
N VAL A 401 -21.05 -2.87 -4.43
CA VAL A 401 -22.00 -1.85 -3.96
C VAL A 401 -22.94 -1.41 -5.09
N TRP A 402 -22.39 -1.20 -6.29
CA TRP A 402 -23.15 -0.70 -7.45
C TRP A 402 -23.76 -1.82 -8.29
N TYR A 403 -23.04 -2.92 -8.46
CA TYR A 403 -23.41 -4.10 -9.25
C TYR A 403 -23.24 -5.39 -8.42
N PRO A 404 -24.10 -5.59 -7.41
CA PRO A 404 -24.06 -6.76 -6.53
C PRO A 404 -24.31 -8.07 -7.28
N THR A 405 -23.92 -9.19 -6.68
CA THR A 405 -23.91 -10.51 -7.34
C THR A 405 -25.30 -10.98 -7.77
N SER A 406 -26.38 -10.60 -7.09
CA SER A 406 -27.75 -10.87 -7.52
C SER A 406 -28.12 -10.25 -8.88
N LEU A 407 -27.39 -9.25 -9.36
CA LEU A 407 -27.61 -8.64 -10.69
C LEU A 407 -26.78 -9.29 -11.80
N TRP A 408 -25.86 -10.21 -11.46
CA TRP A 408 -24.99 -10.85 -12.45
C TRP A 408 -25.79 -11.85 -13.28
N LYS A 409 -25.67 -11.76 -14.61
CA LYS A 409 -26.30 -12.72 -15.51
C LYS A 409 -25.36 -13.90 -15.75
N PRO A 410 -25.88 -15.14 -15.86
CA PRO A 410 -25.05 -16.30 -16.20
C PRO A 410 -24.23 -16.05 -17.45
N GLY A 411 -22.95 -16.39 -17.41
CA GLY A 411 -22.05 -16.17 -18.54
C GLY A 411 -21.33 -14.82 -18.53
N GLU A 412 -21.88 -13.78 -17.88
CA GLU A 412 -21.20 -12.49 -17.76
C GLU A 412 -19.92 -12.62 -16.94
N ARG A 413 -18.85 -12.00 -17.44
CA ARG A 413 -17.56 -11.92 -16.75
C ARG A 413 -17.46 -10.57 -16.07
N ILE A 414 -17.26 -10.59 -14.76
CA ILE A 414 -17.29 -9.42 -13.90
C ILE A 414 -15.90 -9.19 -13.30
N ARG A 415 -15.44 -7.94 -13.36
CA ARG A 415 -14.20 -7.48 -12.72
C ARG A 415 -14.55 -6.72 -11.45
N VAL A 416 -14.04 -7.22 -10.32
CA VAL A 416 -14.16 -6.60 -8.99
C VAL A 416 -12.79 -6.06 -8.57
N ILE A 417 -12.70 -4.75 -8.36
CA ILE A 417 -11.45 -4.09 -7.90
C ILE A 417 -11.38 -4.10 -6.37
N ALA A 418 -10.60 -4.97 -5.76
CA ALA A 418 -10.43 -4.96 -4.32
C ALA A 418 -9.46 -3.85 -3.88
N ASP A 419 -9.98 -2.81 -3.21
CA ASP A 419 -9.23 -1.65 -2.72
C ASP A 419 -9.54 -1.26 -1.26
N THR A 420 -10.48 -1.96 -0.59
CA THR A 420 -10.87 -1.70 0.81
C THR A 420 -10.15 -2.60 1.81
N PHE A 421 -8.91 -2.28 2.15
CA PHE A 421 -8.18 -3.03 3.17
C PHE A 421 -8.34 -2.40 4.54
N THR A 422 -8.83 -3.20 5.49
CA THR A 422 -8.94 -2.87 6.93
C THR A 422 -7.68 -3.26 7.70
N TRP A 423 -6.70 -3.87 7.03
CA TRP A 423 -5.44 -4.33 7.61
C TRP A 423 -4.23 -3.52 7.14
N TRP A 424 -3.11 -3.72 7.84
CA TRP A 424 -1.78 -3.25 7.46
C TRP A 424 -0.79 -4.41 7.50
N SER A 425 -0.18 -4.73 6.36
CA SER A 425 0.79 -5.82 6.21
C SER A 425 2.22 -5.40 6.53
N GLY A 426 2.49 -4.09 6.70
CA GLY A 426 3.86 -3.59 6.84
C GLY A 426 4.60 -3.96 8.13
N GLU A 427 3.92 -4.61 9.07
CA GLU A 427 4.53 -5.22 10.26
C GLU A 427 4.99 -6.67 10.01
N LEU A 428 4.51 -7.30 8.94
CA LEU A 428 4.84 -8.66 8.56
C LEU A 428 6.05 -8.64 7.61
N SER A 429 7.02 -9.51 7.86
CA SER A 429 8.16 -9.67 6.93
C SER A 429 7.75 -10.36 5.63
N GLU A 430 6.76 -11.25 5.73
CA GLU A 430 6.08 -11.92 4.64
C GLU A 430 4.61 -12.12 5.02
N PHE A 431 3.71 -12.11 4.04
CA PHE A 431 2.29 -12.34 4.26
C PHE A 431 1.66 -12.99 3.04
N SER A 432 0.43 -13.46 3.17
CA SER A 432 -0.35 -14.03 2.09
C SER A 432 -1.72 -13.39 1.99
N VAL A 433 -2.27 -13.36 0.78
CA VAL A 433 -3.66 -12.94 0.54
C VAL A 433 -4.45 -14.13 0.02
N GLY A 434 -5.63 -14.35 0.61
CA GLY A 434 -6.59 -15.36 0.19
C GLY A 434 -7.93 -14.75 -0.20
N LEU A 435 -8.73 -15.52 -0.94
CA LEU A 435 -10.06 -15.17 -1.44
C LEU A 435 -11.11 -16.11 -0.86
N GLY A 436 -12.15 -15.55 -0.25
CA GLY A 436 -13.35 -16.27 0.16
C GLY A 436 -14.61 -15.71 -0.49
N ILE A 437 -15.58 -16.59 -0.75
CA ILE A 437 -16.93 -16.24 -1.19
C ILE A 437 -17.92 -16.73 -0.12
N LEU A 438 -18.81 -15.85 0.34
CA LEU A 438 -19.69 -16.10 1.48
C LEU A 438 -21.16 -15.90 1.10
N ASP A 439 -22.02 -16.80 1.57
CA ASP A 439 -23.49 -16.63 1.59
C ASP A 439 -23.90 -15.93 2.90
N GLY A 440 -23.56 -14.65 3.00
CA GLY A 440 -23.72 -13.84 4.21
C GLY A 440 -22.56 -12.86 4.39
N THR A 441 -22.56 -12.13 5.51
CA THR A 441 -21.63 -11.01 5.75
C THR A 441 -20.63 -11.24 6.88
N ASP A 442 -20.82 -12.26 7.73
CA ASP A 442 -19.85 -12.57 8.78
C ASP A 442 -18.61 -13.22 8.17
N VAL A 443 -17.58 -12.40 7.95
CA VAL A 443 -16.34 -12.85 7.31
C VAL A 443 -15.61 -13.93 8.13
N TRP A 444 -15.93 -14.13 9.41
CA TRP A 444 -15.25 -15.11 10.26
C TRP A 444 -16.01 -16.44 10.41
N ASP A 445 -17.29 -16.47 10.04
CA ASP A 445 -18.10 -17.70 10.03
C ASP A 445 -17.69 -18.62 8.87
N VAL A 446 -17.14 -19.79 9.21
CA VAL A 446 -16.71 -20.80 8.24
C VAL A 446 -17.91 -21.49 7.57
N GLY A 447 -19.05 -21.60 8.26
CA GLY A 447 -20.23 -22.33 7.81
C GLY A 447 -20.92 -21.70 6.60
N ILE A 448 -20.75 -20.39 6.42
CA ILE A 448 -21.33 -19.63 5.29
C ILE A 448 -20.35 -19.45 4.12
N ARG A 449 -19.09 -19.92 4.25
CA ARG A 449 -18.10 -19.81 3.17
C ARG A 449 -18.27 -20.95 2.18
N LEU A 450 -18.38 -20.60 0.91
CA LEU A 450 -18.39 -21.57 -0.17
C LEU A 450 -17.02 -22.24 -0.31
N ARG A 451 -17.01 -23.57 -0.46
CA ARG A 451 -15.77 -24.33 -0.66
C ARG A 451 -15.29 -24.18 -2.11
N PRO A 452 -14.04 -23.73 -2.35
CA PRO A 452 -13.45 -23.65 -3.68
C PRO A 452 -13.13 -25.04 -4.24
N GLN A 453 -13.47 -25.25 -5.52
CA GLN A 453 -13.09 -26.40 -6.33
C GLN A 453 -12.18 -25.92 -7.46
N ILE A 454 -10.89 -26.18 -7.33
CA ILE A 454 -9.89 -25.77 -8.32
C ILE A 454 -10.04 -26.65 -9.57
N ARG A 455 -10.32 -26.02 -10.71
CA ARG A 455 -10.39 -26.68 -12.03
C ARG A 455 -9.06 -26.58 -12.76
N GLU A 456 -8.51 -25.37 -12.79
CA GLU A 456 -7.26 -25.07 -13.47
C GLU A 456 -6.55 -23.93 -12.74
N SER A 457 -5.22 -24.01 -12.60
CA SER A 457 -4.41 -22.90 -12.12
C SER A 457 -2.97 -23.12 -12.54
N ARG A 458 -2.30 -22.04 -12.97
CA ARG A 458 -0.84 -22.03 -13.18
C ARG A 458 -0.08 -21.89 -11.86
N LEU A 459 -0.66 -21.18 -10.91
CA LEU A 459 -0.13 -21.15 -9.55
C LEU A 459 -0.37 -22.50 -8.88
N ALA A 460 0.33 -22.78 -7.78
CA ALA A 460 0.06 -23.91 -6.90
C ALA A 460 -0.89 -23.46 -5.77
N PRO A 461 -2.22 -23.40 -6.01
CA PRO A 461 -3.16 -22.85 -5.05
C PRO A 461 -3.21 -23.70 -3.78
N ARG A 462 -3.36 -23.02 -2.65
CA ARG A 462 -3.54 -23.63 -1.34
C ARG A 462 -4.89 -23.21 -0.78
N LEU A 463 -5.50 -24.03 0.06
CA LEU A 463 -6.78 -23.69 0.69
C LEU A 463 -6.55 -23.35 2.16
N LEU A 464 -6.76 -22.09 2.54
CA LEU A 464 -6.65 -21.60 3.92
C LEU A 464 -8.00 -21.71 4.64
N GLY A 465 -8.00 -21.46 5.96
CA GLY A 465 -9.23 -21.31 6.77
C GLY A 465 -10.19 -22.49 6.59
N ASP A 466 -9.78 -23.67 7.02
CA ASP A 466 -10.60 -24.91 6.96
C ASP A 466 -10.96 -25.35 5.53
N GLY A 467 -10.11 -24.98 4.56
CA GLY A 467 -10.28 -25.32 3.16
C GLY A 467 -11.33 -24.48 2.43
N THR A 468 -11.68 -23.30 2.95
CA THR A 468 -12.72 -22.41 2.40
C THR A 468 -12.17 -21.15 1.74
N ILE A 469 -10.88 -20.84 1.93
CA ILE A 469 -10.25 -19.64 1.39
C ILE A 469 -9.20 -20.05 0.36
N LEU A 470 -9.36 -19.60 -0.89
CA LEU A 470 -8.37 -19.82 -1.95
C LEU A 470 -7.17 -18.88 -1.73
N HIS A 471 -5.99 -19.43 -1.46
CA HIS A 471 -4.75 -18.65 -1.46
C HIS A 471 -4.46 -18.09 -2.86
N LEU A 472 -4.33 -16.77 -2.96
CA LEU A 472 -4.05 -16.08 -4.22
C LEU A 472 -2.55 -15.87 -4.41
N MET A 473 -1.89 -15.25 -3.43
CA MET A 473 -0.50 -14.81 -3.58
C MET A 473 0.19 -14.67 -2.23
N ARG A 474 1.49 -15.02 -2.20
CA ARG A 474 2.40 -14.69 -1.10
C ARG A 474 3.20 -13.45 -1.45
N PHE A 475 3.52 -12.63 -0.45
CA PHE A 475 4.30 -11.41 -0.59
C PHE A 475 5.44 -11.38 0.40
N CYS A 476 6.58 -10.82 -0.02
CA CYS A 476 7.62 -10.38 0.90
C CYS A 476 7.61 -8.86 1.03
N GLN A 477 7.97 -8.38 2.22
CA GLN A 477 7.96 -6.95 2.50
C GLN A 477 9.14 -6.27 1.82
N GLY A 478 8.84 -5.55 0.73
CA GLY A 478 9.81 -4.71 0.04
C GLY A 478 9.99 -3.35 0.75
N LYS A 479 11.06 -2.62 0.41
CA LYS A 479 11.35 -1.28 0.97
C LYS A 479 10.30 -0.21 0.65
N ARG A 480 9.38 -0.47 -0.29
CA ARG A 480 8.44 0.52 -0.85
C ARG A 480 7.02 -0.01 -0.96
N ARG A 481 6.92 -1.23 -1.48
CA ARG A 481 5.68 -1.98 -1.63
C ARG A 481 5.96 -3.47 -1.41
N PRO A 482 4.94 -4.24 -1.01
CA PRO A 482 5.01 -5.69 -1.04
C PRO A 482 5.39 -6.20 -2.43
N MET A 483 6.23 -7.24 -2.50
CA MET A 483 6.61 -7.88 -3.76
C MET A 483 5.96 -9.26 -3.85
N PRO A 484 5.21 -9.56 -4.92
CA PRO A 484 4.58 -10.87 -5.08
C PRO A 484 5.65 -11.96 -5.25
N MET A 485 5.38 -13.11 -4.67
CA MET A 485 6.17 -14.33 -4.75
C MET A 485 5.30 -15.44 -5.34
N PRO A 486 5.11 -15.45 -6.68
CA PRO A 486 4.29 -16.47 -7.32
C PRO A 486 4.95 -17.84 -7.17
N GLU A 487 4.17 -18.82 -6.77
CA GLU A 487 4.57 -20.23 -6.76
C GLU A 487 3.86 -20.93 -7.93
N TYR A 488 4.58 -21.16 -9.03
CA TYR A 488 4.02 -21.82 -10.20
C TYR A 488 4.11 -23.34 -10.10
N ARG A 489 3.04 -24.04 -10.47
CA ARG A 489 2.91 -25.49 -10.36
C ARG A 489 3.98 -26.25 -11.16
N ASP A 490 4.32 -25.77 -12.34
CA ASP A 490 5.31 -26.34 -13.27
C ASP A 490 6.76 -26.13 -12.84
N GLN A 491 7.02 -25.15 -11.97
CA GLN A 491 8.33 -24.90 -11.39
C GLN A 491 8.58 -25.71 -10.11
N LEU A 492 7.53 -26.34 -9.57
CA LEU A 492 7.69 -27.26 -8.46
C LEU A 492 8.27 -28.57 -9.02
N PRO A 493 9.42 -29.03 -8.51
CA PRO A 493 9.97 -30.33 -8.92
C PRO A 493 8.92 -31.43 -8.75
N GLU A 494 8.54 -32.09 -9.84
CA GLU A 494 7.52 -33.15 -9.84
C GLU A 494 7.95 -34.39 -9.03
N ARG A 495 9.23 -34.50 -8.67
CA ARG A 495 9.78 -35.65 -7.96
C ARG A 495 10.71 -35.23 -6.84
N ALA A 496 10.74 -36.09 -5.82
CA ALA A 496 11.73 -36.00 -4.76
C ALA A 496 13.14 -36.07 -5.34
N GLU A 497 14.05 -35.24 -4.81
CA GLU A 497 15.48 -35.28 -5.17
C GLU A 497 16.19 -36.42 -4.43
N ASN A 498 15.74 -36.72 -3.22
CA ASN A 498 16.25 -37.81 -2.40
C ASN A 498 15.06 -38.73 -2.07
N GLU A 499 15.08 -39.95 -2.61
CA GLU A 499 14.05 -40.96 -2.37
C GLU A 499 14.15 -41.54 -0.95
N VAL A 500 12.99 -41.90 -0.38
CA VAL A 500 12.90 -42.54 0.95
C VAL A 500 12.04 -43.81 0.87
N GLY A 501 10.80 -43.72 0.39
CA GLY A 501 9.90 -44.86 0.22
C GLY A 501 9.40 -45.50 1.53
N ALA A 502 9.29 -44.72 2.61
CA ALA A 502 8.89 -45.24 3.93
C ALA A 502 7.40 -44.98 4.21
N ARG A 503 6.69 -45.96 4.76
CA ARG A 503 5.28 -45.84 5.17
C ARG A 503 5.16 -45.38 6.60
N VAL A 504 4.23 -44.46 6.86
CA VAL A 504 3.89 -43.97 8.20
C VAL A 504 2.45 -44.40 8.52
N GLY A 505 2.32 -45.39 9.40
CA GLY A 505 1.06 -46.11 9.63
C GLY A 505 0.51 -46.78 8.38
N ASP A 506 -0.82 -46.87 8.28
CA ASP A 506 -1.57 -47.27 7.08
C ASP A 506 -2.04 -46.05 6.26
N LEU A 507 -1.51 -44.85 6.56
CA LEU A 507 -2.07 -43.59 6.07
C LEU A 507 -1.33 -43.03 4.85
N VAL A 508 -0.01 -42.87 4.96
CA VAL A 508 0.81 -42.19 3.96
C VAL A 508 2.18 -42.84 3.76
N GLU A 509 2.78 -42.58 2.62
CA GLU A 509 4.14 -42.96 2.25
C GLU A 509 4.97 -41.70 2.00
N LEU A 510 6.12 -41.54 2.66
CA LEU A 510 7.09 -40.50 2.32
C LEU A 510 7.90 -40.98 1.11
N LEU A 511 7.56 -40.46 -0.08
CA LEU A 511 8.26 -40.74 -1.32
C LEU A 511 9.70 -40.24 -1.27
N GLY A 512 9.91 -39.06 -0.70
CA GLY A 512 11.23 -38.48 -0.52
C GLY A 512 11.21 -37.02 -0.06
N TYR A 513 12.34 -36.34 -0.20
CA TYR A 513 12.50 -34.96 0.28
C TYR A 513 13.50 -34.14 -0.56
N ARG A 514 13.44 -32.81 -0.38
CA ARG A 514 14.43 -31.83 -0.85
C ARG A 514 14.72 -30.81 0.25
N VAL A 515 16.00 -30.57 0.53
CA VAL A 515 16.43 -29.49 1.42
C VAL A 515 16.87 -28.31 0.56
N GLU A 516 16.10 -27.21 0.58
CA GLU A 516 16.41 -26.03 -0.24
C GLU A 516 17.56 -25.21 0.35
N THR A 517 17.74 -25.27 1.68
CA THR A 517 18.81 -24.57 2.40
C THR A 517 19.71 -25.57 3.15
N PRO A 518 20.54 -26.36 2.44
CA PRO A 518 21.35 -27.41 3.07
C PRO A 518 22.50 -26.86 3.95
N LYS A 519 22.76 -25.55 3.91
CA LYS A 519 23.77 -24.85 4.71
C LYS A 519 23.15 -23.57 5.27
N VAL A 520 23.19 -23.42 6.58
CA VAL A 520 22.59 -22.28 7.32
C VAL A 520 23.49 -21.88 8.49
N ARG A 521 23.27 -20.70 9.06
CA ARG A 521 23.86 -20.24 10.33
C ARG A 521 22.84 -20.33 11.47
N PRO A 522 23.27 -20.30 12.75
CA PRO A 522 22.34 -20.14 13.86
C PRO A 522 21.43 -18.91 13.66
N GLY A 523 20.12 -19.08 13.91
CA GLY A 523 19.10 -18.06 13.67
C GLY A 523 18.58 -17.96 12.22
N GLU A 524 19.25 -18.57 11.24
CA GLU A 524 18.73 -18.65 9.86
C GLU A 524 17.67 -19.76 9.72
N THR A 525 16.90 -19.71 8.64
CA THR A 525 15.77 -20.62 8.40
C THR A 525 16.19 -21.83 7.57
N VAL A 526 15.88 -23.03 8.05
CA VAL A 526 15.92 -24.27 7.26
C VAL A 526 14.62 -24.37 6.46
N ARG A 527 14.73 -24.61 5.16
CA ARG A 527 13.63 -24.90 4.25
C ARG A 527 13.76 -26.32 3.70
N VAL A 528 12.73 -27.12 3.91
CA VAL A 528 12.65 -28.52 3.43
C VAL A 528 11.28 -28.77 2.82
N ILE A 529 11.25 -29.58 1.78
CA ILE A 529 10.03 -30.04 1.13
C ILE A 529 9.98 -31.56 1.26
N LEU A 530 8.87 -32.06 1.78
CA LEU A 530 8.54 -33.48 1.84
C LEU A 530 7.59 -33.83 0.69
N TYR A 531 7.72 -35.03 0.14
CA TYR A 531 6.83 -35.55 -0.90
C TYR A 531 6.13 -36.78 -0.36
N TRP A 532 4.81 -36.68 -0.19
CA TRP A 532 3.98 -37.74 0.36
C TRP A 532 3.12 -38.38 -0.72
N ARG A 533 2.76 -39.64 -0.53
CA ARG A 533 1.67 -40.30 -1.25
C ARG A 533 0.63 -40.82 -0.27
N ALA A 534 -0.64 -40.57 -0.54
CA ALA A 534 -1.73 -41.13 0.24
C ALA A 534 -1.88 -42.63 0.00
N VAL A 535 -1.91 -43.44 1.05
CA VAL A 535 -2.17 -44.89 0.96
C VAL A 535 -3.66 -45.19 1.07
N LYS A 536 -4.41 -44.32 1.74
CA LYS A 536 -5.83 -44.50 2.09
C LYS A 536 -6.67 -43.30 1.64
N ASN A 537 -7.95 -43.52 1.35
CA ASN A 537 -8.91 -42.44 1.11
C ASN A 537 -9.28 -41.74 2.42
N SER A 538 -9.29 -40.41 2.40
CA SER A 538 -9.58 -39.53 3.54
C SER A 538 -8.94 -40.01 4.85
N PRO A 539 -7.59 -40.13 4.92
CA PRO A 539 -6.92 -40.51 6.16
C PRO A 539 -7.30 -39.58 7.32
N PRO A 540 -7.35 -40.07 8.58
CA PRO A 540 -7.68 -39.22 9.72
C PRO A 540 -6.68 -38.06 9.87
N ALA A 541 -7.14 -36.95 10.44
CA ALA A 541 -6.30 -35.78 10.65
C ALA A 541 -5.11 -36.11 11.56
N HIS A 542 -3.90 -35.89 11.06
CA HIS A 542 -2.65 -36.00 11.82
C HIS A 542 -1.76 -34.80 11.51
N THR A 543 -0.87 -34.51 12.45
CA THR A 543 0.14 -33.48 12.30
C THR A 543 1.45 -34.13 11.88
N VAL A 544 2.07 -33.58 10.84
CA VAL A 544 3.44 -33.95 10.47
C VAL A 544 4.38 -33.10 11.31
N PHE A 545 5.38 -33.73 11.90
CA PHE A 545 6.47 -33.05 12.58
C PHE A 545 7.75 -33.14 11.77
N VAL A 546 8.49 -32.03 11.72
CA VAL A 546 9.82 -31.97 11.11
C VAL A 546 10.77 -31.34 12.11
N HIS A 547 11.62 -32.17 12.70
CA HIS A 547 12.51 -31.80 13.80
C HIS A 547 13.96 -31.81 13.33
N LEU A 548 14.66 -30.70 13.50
CA LEU A 548 16.09 -30.59 13.29
C LEU A 548 16.81 -30.96 14.58
N ILE A 549 17.59 -32.05 14.54
CA ILE A 549 18.30 -32.57 15.71
C ILE A 549 19.82 -32.59 15.45
N ASP A 550 20.60 -32.26 16.48
CA ASP A 550 22.07 -32.34 16.44
C ASP A 550 22.58 -33.79 16.60
N GLU A 551 23.90 -33.98 16.56
CA GLU A 551 24.53 -35.29 16.71
C GLU A 551 24.27 -35.93 18.08
N GLN A 552 23.90 -35.14 19.10
CA GLN A 552 23.51 -35.61 20.43
C GLN A 552 22.01 -35.90 20.53
N GLY A 553 21.25 -35.70 19.45
CA GLY A 553 19.80 -35.88 19.40
C GLY A 553 19.02 -34.72 20.02
N VAL A 554 19.67 -33.59 20.31
CA VAL A 554 19.00 -32.41 20.88
C VAL A 554 18.30 -31.64 19.77
N LEU A 555 17.04 -31.29 20.03
CA LEU A 555 16.23 -30.48 19.13
C LEU A 555 16.77 -29.04 19.02
N ARG A 556 17.13 -28.62 17.82
CA ARG A 556 17.64 -27.27 17.50
C ARG A 556 16.77 -26.47 16.53
N GLY A 557 15.61 -26.99 16.16
CA GLY A 557 14.62 -26.30 15.34
C GLY A 557 13.51 -27.27 14.99
N GLN A 558 12.28 -26.80 14.86
CA GLN A 558 11.16 -27.65 14.49
C GLN A 558 10.04 -26.89 13.81
N GLN A 559 9.23 -27.65 13.08
CA GLN A 559 7.91 -27.23 12.69
C GLN A 559 6.96 -28.43 12.65
N ASP A 560 5.82 -28.26 13.30
CA ASP A 560 4.78 -29.27 13.42
C ASP A 560 3.46 -28.64 12.94
N ASN A 561 2.88 -29.19 11.88
CA ASN A 561 1.60 -28.75 11.32
C ASN A 561 0.97 -29.87 10.48
N PRO A 562 -0.37 -29.85 10.27
CA PRO A 562 -0.96 -30.71 9.27
C PRO A 562 -0.36 -30.38 7.89
N PRO A 563 -0.36 -31.32 6.93
CA PRO A 563 0.35 -31.13 5.67
C PRO A 563 0.00 -29.84 4.93
N VAL A 564 1.01 -29.28 4.27
CA VAL A 564 0.99 -28.03 3.52
C VAL A 564 0.52 -26.86 4.40
N PHE A 565 1.09 -26.75 5.61
CA PHE A 565 0.69 -25.74 6.62
C PHE A 565 -0.80 -25.78 6.99
N GLY A 566 -1.42 -26.97 6.95
CA GLY A 566 -2.84 -27.16 7.21
C GLY A 566 -3.75 -26.85 6.02
N THR A 567 -3.19 -26.59 4.85
CA THR A 567 -3.97 -26.23 3.66
C THR A 567 -4.36 -27.42 2.79
N GLN A 568 -3.68 -28.55 2.96
CA GLN A 568 -4.07 -29.85 2.43
C GLN A 568 -3.96 -30.89 3.54
N PRO A 569 -4.75 -30.79 4.62
CA PRO A 569 -4.68 -31.76 5.71
C PRO A 569 -5.11 -33.14 5.18
N LEU A 570 -4.60 -34.19 5.83
CA LEU A 570 -4.82 -35.58 5.39
C LEU A 570 -6.27 -35.94 5.03
N PRO A 571 -7.33 -35.51 5.74
CA PRO A 571 -8.70 -35.87 5.39
C PRO A 571 -9.14 -35.47 3.98
N LEU A 572 -8.45 -34.51 3.35
CA LEU A 572 -8.72 -34.09 1.98
C LEU A 572 -8.11 -35.02 0.91
N TRP A 573 -7.23 -35.96 1.30
CA TRP A 573 -6.47 -36.77 0.35
C TRP A 573 -7.25 -38.02 -0.07
N SER A 574 -7.11 -38.40 -1.33
CA SER A 574 -7.56 -39.69 -1.88
C SER A 574 -6.37 -40.62 -2.09
N ALA A 575 -6.58 -41.93 -2.02
CA ALA A 575 -5.52 -42.92 -2.21
C ALA A 575 -4.84 -42.73 -3.59
N GLY A 576 -3.50 -42.64 -3.57
CA GLY A 576 -2.69 -42.33 -4.73
C GLY A 576 -2.35 -40.85 -4.92
N ASP A 577 -3.00 -39.92 -4.20
CA ASP A 577 -2.65 -38.50 -4.25
C ASP A 577 -1.20 -38.30 -3.82
N GLU A 578 -0.45 -37.53 -4.61
CA GLU A 578 0.90 -37.11 -4.28
C GLU A 578 0.89 -35.65 -3.83
N VAL A 579 1.42 -35.39 -2.63
CA VAL A 579 1.37 -34.07 -2.00
C VAL A 579 2.77 -33.57 -1.69
N ARG A 580 3.05 -32.35 -2.17
CA ARG A 580 4.25 -31.60 -1.86
C ARG A 580 4.04 -30.76 -0.61
N ASP A 581 4.81 -31.02 0.42
CA ASP A 581 4.61 -30.53 1.77
C ASP A 581 5.83 -29.74 2.28
N PRO A 582 5.83 -28.40 2.10
CA PRO A 582 6.94 -27.53 2.49
C PRO A 582 6.94 -27.16 3.99
N TYR A 583 8.14 -27.03 4.55
CA TYR A 583 8.43 -26.62 5.92
C TYR A 583 9.53 -25.56 5.94
N ALA A 584 9.41 -24.59 6.84
CA ALA A 584 10.36 -23.51 7.06
C ALA A 584 10.43 -23.12 8.55
N PHE A 585 11.56 -23.40 9.20
CA PHE A 585 11.75 -23.11 10.63
C PHE A 585 13.15 -22.58 10.94
N PRO A 586 13.28 -21.68 11.94
CA PRO A 586 14.58 -21.16 12.34
C PRO A 586 15.42 -22.22 13.06
N VAL A 587 16.72 -22.19 12.83
CA VAL A 587 17.70 -22.88 13.68
C VAL A 587 17.90 -22.07 14.95
N ALA A 588 17.98 -22.74 16.10
CA ALA A 588 18.26 -22.13 17.38
C ALA A 588 19.52 -21.26 17.30
N VAL A 589 19.47 -20.08 17.93
CA VAL A 589 20.54 -19.07 17.86
C VAL A 589 21.84 -19.51 18.54
N ASP A 590 21.75 -20.51 19.42
CA ASP A 590 22.86 -21.13 20.15
C ASP A 590 23.30 -22.48 19.55
N ALA A 591 22.76 -22.87 18.41
CA ALA A 591 23.08 -24.15 17.78
C ALA A 591 24.58 -24.24 17.42
N PRO A 592 25.31 -25.27 17.88
CA PRO A 592 26.72 -25.42 17.55
C PRO A 592 26.92 -25.72 16.06
N PRO A 593 28.04 -25.28 15.45
CA PRO A 593 28.39 -25.67 14.08
C PRO A 593 28.53 -27.18 13.97
N GLY A 594 27.92 -27.78 12.95
CA GLY A 594 27.85 -29.24 12.87
C GLY A 594 26.95 -29.76 11.76
N ARG A 595 26.80 -31.09 11.71
CA ARG A 595 25.84 -31.77 10.84
C ARG A 595 24.59 -32.11 11.66
N TYR A 596 23.44 -31.89 11.05
CA TYR A 596 22.15 -32.06 11.68
C TYR A 596 21.31 -33.04 10.86
N ALA A 597 20.47 -33.80 11.56
CA ALA A 597 19.50 -34.70 10.96
C ALA A 597 18.09 -34.08 11.01
N LEU A 598 17.23 -34.51 10.09
CA LEU A 598 15.79 -34.25 10.17
C LEU A 598 15.08 -35.52 10.64
N ALA A 599 14.34 -35.42 11.74
CA ALA A 599 13.39 -36.45 12.15
C ALA A 599 11.99 -36.05 11.66
N VAL A 600 11.37 -36.93 10.87
CA VAL A 600 10.09 -36.69 10.20
C VAL A 600 9.10 -37.78 10.57
N GLY A 601 7.88 -37.43 10.95
CA GLY A 601 6.84 -38.41 11.22
C GLY A 601 5.47 -37.78 11.38
N LEU A 602 4.49 -38.61 11.73
CA LEU A 602 3.11 -38.17 11.97
C LEU A 602 2.72 -38.49 13.41
N TYR A 603 1.93 -37.59 14.02
CA TYR A 603 1.28 -37.86 15.30
C TYR A 603 -0.18 -37.42 15.29
N ASP A 604 -0.99 -38.09 16.09
CA ASP A 604 -2.37 -37.70 16.35
C ASP A 604 -2.37 -36.47 17.28
N PRO A 605 -2.88 -35.31 16.84
CA PRO A 605 -2.85 -34.10 17.65
C PRO A 605 -3.72 -34.18 18.90
N ALA A 606 -4.72 -35.07 18.96
CA ALA A 606 -5.59 -35.21 20.13
C ALA A 606 -4.92 -36.01 21.26
N THR A 607 -4.12 -37.01 20.90
CA THR A 607 -3.50 -37.93 21.88
C THR A 607 -1.99 -37.72 22.04
N GLY A 608 -1.34 -37.05 21.10
CA GLY A 608 0.11 -36.94 21.01
C GLY A 608 0.80 -38.23 20.53
N ALA A 609 0.03 -39.27 20.21
CA ALA A 609 0.58 -40.58 19.82
C ALA A 609 1.22 -40.50 18.42
N ARG A 610 2.49 -40.90 18.31
CA ARG A 610 3.21 -40.98 17.04
C ARG A 610 2.90 -42.29 16.32
N LEU A 611 2.83 -42.23 15.00
CA LEU A 611 2.54 -43.39 14.16
C LEU A 611 3.82 -44.21 13.88
N PRO A 612 3.72 -45.54 13.81
CA PRO A 612 4.86 -46.38 13.47
C PRO A 612 5.30 -46.17 12.02
N VAL A 613 6.61 -46.23 11.78
CA VAL A 613 7.24 -46.09 10.47
C VAL A 613 7.78 -47.44 10.02
N THR A 614 7.50 -47.79 8.77
CA THR A 614 8.02 -48.99 8.10
C THR A 614 8.84 -48.57 6.88
N GLY A 615 10.07 -49.06 6.78
CA GLY A 615 10.94 -48.80 5.63
C GLY A 615 10.44 -49.42 4.32
N PRO A 616 11.05 -49.05 3.17
CA PRO A 616 10.70 -49.59 1.86
C PRO A 616 10.90 -51.12 1.76
N ASP A 617 11.77 -51.68 2.59
CA ASP A 617 12.06 -53.11 2.73
C ASP A 617 11.10 -53.85 3.69
N GLY A 618 10.14 -53.15 4.29
CA GLY A 618 9.21 -53.69 5.27
C GLY A 618 9.75 -53.72 6.71
N ALA A 619 10.98 -53.23 6.95
CA ALA A 619 11.56 -53.22 8.29
C ALA A 619 10.95 -52.11 9.18
N PRO A 620 10.69 -52.36 10.48
CA PRO A 620 10.20 -51.32 11.39
C PRO A 620 11.32 -50.32 11.70
N TRP A 621 11.05 -49.02 11.54
CA TRP A 621 12.01 -47.92 11.77
C TRP A 621 11.71 -47.11 13.05
N GLY A 622 10.69 -47.51 13.82
CA GLY A 622 10.27 -46.81 15.03
C GLY A 622 9.07 -45.90 14.74
N ASP A 623 9.11 -44.66 15.21
CA ASP A 623 8.01 -43.67 15.13
C ASP A 623 8.36 -42.44 14.26
N HIS A 624 9.52 -42.45 13.61
CA HIS A 624 9.97 -41.40 12.71
C HIS A 624 10.97 -41.91 11.67
N ILE A 625 11.08 -41.15 10.58
CA ILE A 625 12.07 -41.30 9.53
C ILE A 625 13.23 -40.37 9.87
N LEU A 626 14.44 -40.92 9.98
CA LEU A 626 15.64 -40.13 10.30
C LEU A 626 16.49 -39.87 9.06
N ILE A 627 16.46 -38.63 8.57
CA ILE A 627 17.24 -38.16 7.44
C ILE A 627 18.58 -37.62 7.95
N LYS A 628 19.62 -38.44 7.90
CA LYS A 628 20.95 -38.11 8.42
C LYS A 628 21.65 -37.06 7.55
N ASN A 629 22.37 -36.15 8.19
CA ASN A 629 23.23 -35.14 7.54
C ASN A 629 22.50 -34.21 6.56
N ALA A 630 21.19 -33.97 6.76
CA ALA A 630 20.35 -33.17 5.89
C ALA A 630 20.75 -31.69 5.84
N VAL A 631 21.24 -31.15 6.96
CA VAL A 631 21.57 -29.72 7.11
C VAL A 631 22.95 -29.57 7.77
N ARG A 632 23.71 -28.57 7.32
CA ARG A 632 24.97 -28.16 7.96
C ARG A 632 24.87 -26.75 8.53
N VAL A 633 25.02 -26.64 9.85
CA VAL A 633 25.11 -25.35 10.55
C VAL A 633 26.57 -24.88 10.56
N ARG A 634 26.81 -23.62 10.15
CA ARG A 634 28.15 -23.03 9.99
C ARG A 634 28.47 -21.96 11.01
#